data_AF-X1CA27-F1
#
_entry.id   AF-X1CA27-F1
#
_cell.length_a   1.000
_cell.length_b   1.000
_cell.length_c   1.000
_cell.angle_alpha   90.00
_cell.angle_beta   90.00
_cell.angle_gamma   90.00
#
_symmetry.space_group_name_H-M   'P 1'
#
loop_
_entity.id
_entity.type
_entity.pdbx_description
1 polymer ?
#
loop_
_entity_poly.entity_id
_entity_poly.type
_entity_poly.pdbx_seq_one_letter_code
_entity_poly.pdbx_strand_id
1 'polypeptide(L)'
;EQKIDNLWFFAGDNEYISTMIGDNNEDTLLQISTKEMTSSSLDYAITKMYEFIEKIPRKVRTIGLSEIEEDEQSEYYQKLAEEIISSLIVKNIEIENPERLEEELIKIAGTPNSEFERDTKEFVEEILKVSSLEIEDLGIASTDLFPIVANYIKEKGSQDNFLKELMENLRLPEDDAIYLLEGLEVSKKIVQDREKVRFAQSETEKTDRKKIDRRRKKIFYGI
;
A
#
# COMPACT_ATOMS: atom_id res chain seq x y z
N GLU A 1 -35.14 -12.63 2.44
CA GLU A 1 -34.99 -13.29 3.75
C GLU A 1 -36.22 -12.98 4.59
N GLN A 2 -36.97 -13.99 5.04
CA GLN A 2 -38.07 -13.79 5.98
C GLN A 2 -37.47 -13.67 7.38
N LYS A 3 -37.49 -12.46 7.95
CA LYS A 3 -37.17 -12.25 9.36
C LYS A 3 -38.30 -12.86 10.20
N ILE A 4 -37.94 -13.71 11.15
CA ILE A 4 -38.86 -14.20 12.17
C ILE A 4 -39.09 -13.03 13.13
N ASP A 5 -40.14 -12.25 12.90
CA ASP A 5 -40.40 -11.01 13.66
C ASP A 5 -41.06 -11.27 15.02
N ASN A 6 -41.60 -12.47 15.27
CA ASN A 6 -42.25 -12.82 16.55
C ASN A 6 -41.93 -14.26 16.95
N LEU A 7 -41.40 -14.46 18.17
CA LEU A 7 -41.37 -15.75 18.83
C LEU A 7 -42.60 -15.84 19.75
N TRP A 8 -43.48 -16.79 19.44
CA TRP A 8 -44.66 -17.11 20.25
C TRP A 8 -44.31 -18.30 21.13
N PHE A 9 -44.40 -18.14 22.45
CA PHE A 9 -44.26 -19.24 23.40
C PHE A 9 -45.64 -19.57 23.99
N PHE A 10 -46.05 -20.83 23.87
CA PHE A 10 -47.17 -21.36 24.63
C PHE A 10 -46.64 -21.79 26.01
N ALA A 11 -47.04 -21.08 27.06
CA ALA A 11 -46.62 -21.37 28.42
C ALA A 11 -47.39 -22.55 29.06
N GLY A 12 -48.41 -23.10 28.38
CA GLY A 12 -49.31 -24.13 28.90
C GLY A 12 -48.60 -25.42 29.35
N ASP A 13 -47.48 -25.79 28.73
CA ASP A 13 -46.75 -27.03 29.06
C ASP A 13 -45.68 -26.85 30.16
N ASN A 14 -45.53 -25.66 30.74
CA ASN A 14 -44.58 -25.40 31.84
C ASN A 14 -45.29 -24.89 33.10
N GLU A 15 -45.47 -25.81 34.06
CA GLU A 15 -46.17 -25.59 35.33
C GLU A 15 -45.56 -24.46 36.18
N TYR A 16 -44.26 -24.20 36.06
CA TYR A 16 -43.56 -23.15 36.83
C TYR A 16 -43.83 -21.74 36.30
N ILE A 17 -44.01 -21.58 34.98
CA ILE A 17 -44.26 -20.28 34.35
C ILE A 17 -45.75 -19.95 34.34
N SER A 18 -46.61 -20.95 34.10
CA SER A 18 -48.06 -20.80 34.11
C SER A 18 -48.59 -20.28 35.46
N THR A 19 -48.04 -20.76 36.58
CA THR A 19 -48.44 -20.34 37.94
C THR A 19 -48.03 -18.91 38.32
N MET A 20 -47.06 -18.31 37.63
CA MET A 20 -46.65 -16.92 37.90
C MET A 20 -47.42 -15.88 37.07
N ILE A 21 -48.10 -16.27 35.99
CA ILE A 21 -48.62 -15.34 34.99
C ILE A 21 -50.12 -15.55 34.71
N GLY A 22 -50.66 -16.75 34.91
CA GLY A 22 -52.09 -17.03 34.71
C GLY A 22 -52.92 -16.87 35.98
N ASP A 23 -54.01 -16.09 35.91
CA ASP A 23 -55.10 -16.16 36.89
C ASP A 23 -56.01 -17.34 36.52
N ASN A 24 -56.16 -18.31 37.42
CA ASN A 24 -57.10 -19.43 37.31
C ASN A 24 -56.90 -20.39 36.12
N ASN A 25 -55.67 -20.84 35.85
CA ASN A 25 -55.38 -21.96 34.92
C ASN A 25 -55.85 -21.75 33.47
N GLU A 26 -56.03 -20.50 33.01
CA GLU A 26 -56.22 -20.22 31.59
C GLU A 26 -54.86 -20.04 30.88
N ASP A 27 -54.71 -20.68 29.72
CA ASP A 27 -53.52 -20.59 28.87
C ASP A 27 -53.23 -19.13 28.50
N THR A 28 -52.13 -18.59 29.02
CA THR A 28 -51.71 -17.21 28.76
C THR A 28 -50.61 -17.18 27.69
N LEU A 29 -50.86 -16.41 26.61
CA LEU A 29 -49.93 -16.26 25.48
C LEU A 29 -48.96 -15.10 25.74
N LEU A 30 -47.66 -15.38 25.86
CA LEU A 30 -46.62 -14.36 25.96
C LEU A 30 -46.02 -14.05 24.59
N GLN A 31 -46.23 -12.82 24.12
CA GLN A 31 -45.55 -12.28 22.95
C GLN A 31 -44.36 -11.44 23.42
N ILE A 32 -43.13 -11.87 23.11
CA ILE A 32 -41.92 -11.07 23.31
C ILE A 32 -41.52 -10.53 21.93
N SER A 33 -41.53 -9.21 21.78
CA SER A 33 -41.11 -8.58 20.52
C SER A 33 -39.58 -8.46 20.48
N THR A 34 -38.96 -8.87 19.37
CA THR A 34 -37.49 -8.77 19.17
C THR A 34 -36.98 -7.33 19.23
N LYS A 35 -37.85 -6.34 19.05
CA LYS A 35 -37.53 -4.91 19.16
C LYS A 35 -37.13 -4.49 20.59
N GLU A 36 -37.51 -5.27 21.61
CA GLU A 36 -37.13 -5.01 23.01
C GLU A 36 -35.77 -5.63 23.38
N MET A 37 -35.17 -6.45 22.51
CA MET A 37 -33.89 -7.14 22.75
C MET A 37 -32.67 -6.44 22.13
N THR A 38 -32.82 -5.29 21.48
CA THR A 38 -31.66 -4.48 21.06
C THR A 38 -31.13 -3.70 22.25
N SER A 39 -29.95 -4.08 22.73
CA SER A 39 -29.26 -3.34 23.80
C SER A 39 -28.99 -1.91 23.34
N SER A 40 -29.38 -0.93 24.15
CA SER A 40 -29.05 0.48 23.94
C SER A 40 -27.55 0.73 23.75
N SER A 41 -26.70 -0.16 24.28
CA SER A 41 -25.24 -0.12 24.08
C SER A 41 -24.84 -0.47 22.64
N LEU A 42 -25.58 -1.36 21.99
CA LEU A 42 -25.35 -1.77 20.60
C LEU A 42 -25.78 -0.66 19.64
N ASP A 43 -26.93 -0.03 19.90
CA ASP A 43 -27.38 1.15 19.15
C ASP A 43 -26.43 2.34 19.30
N TYR A 44 -25.90 2.54 20.51
CA TYR A 44 -24.88 3.56 20.76
C TYR A 44 -23.58 3.29 19.98
N ALA A 45 -23.10 2.03 19.96
CA ALA A 45 -21.90 1.67 19.21
C ALA A 45 -22.08 1.84 17.69
N ILE A 46 -23.25 1.45 17.16
CA ILE A 46 -23.60 1.65 15.76
C ILE A 46 -23.64 3.15 15.42
N THR A 47 -24.24 3.97 16.28
CA THR A 47 -24.28 5.43 16.11
C THR A 47 -22.87 6.03 16.07
N LYS A 48 -21.98 5.61 16.98
CA LYS A 48 -20.58 6.07 17.01
C LYS A 48 -19.79 5.65 15.77
N MET A 49 -20.05 4.47 15.22
CA MET A 49 -19.47 4.06 13.94
C MET A 49 -19.93 4.95 12.78
N TYR A 50 -21.23 5.28 12.72
CA TYR A 50 -21.73 6.18 11.68
C TYR A 50 -21.15 7.59 11.81
N GLU A 51 -21.05 8.15 13.02
CA GLU A 51 -20.37 9.43 13.27
C GLU A 51 -18.90 9.42 12.84
N PHE A 52 -18.20 8.29 13.04
CA PHE A 52 -16.82 8.14 12.58
C PHE A 52 -16.74 8.09 11.04
N ILE A 53 -17.59 7.29 10.40
CA ILE A 53 -17.66 7.18 8.94
C ILE A 53 -17.96 8.53 8.28
N GLU A 54 -18.86 9.34 8.87
CA GLU A 54 -19.16 10.68 8.38
C GLU A 54 -17.98 11.65 8.45
N LYS A 55 -17.04 11.43 9.38
CA LYS A 55 -15.81 12.23 9.49
C LYS A 55 -14.73 11.82 8.50
N ILE A 56 -14.86 10.68 7.82
CA ILE A 56 -13.88 10.24 6.82
C ILE A 56 -14.02 11.15 5.58
N PRO A 57 -12.94 11.83 5.14
CA PRO A 57 -12.97 12.66 3.94
C PRO A 57 -13.39 11.83 2.71
N ARG A 58 -14.50 12.23 2.06
CA ARG A 58 -15.03 11.52 0.87
C ARG A 58 -14.19 11.71 -0.38
N LYS A 59 -13.31 12.72 -0.40
CA LYS A 59 -12.36 13.00 -1.48
C LYS A 59 -11.04 13.37 -0.83
N VAL A 60 -10.03 12.55 -1.07
CA VAL A 60 -8.63 12.85 -0.73
C VAL A 60 -7.95 13.19 -2.04
N ARG A 61 -7.37 14.39 -2.14
CA ARG A 61 -6.51 14.74 -3.26
C ARG A 61 -5.15 14.11 -2.99
N THR A 62 -4.62 13.34 -3.93
CA THR A 62 -3.21 12.96 -3.92
C THR A 62 -2.41 14.21 -4.23
N ILE A 63 -1.57 14.64 -3.28
CA ILE A 63 -0.64 15.76 -3.46
C ILE A 63 0.74 15.12 -3.60
N GLY A 64 1.43 15.35 -4.72
CA GLY A 64 2.81 14.92 -4.86
C GLY A 64 3.72 15.69 -3.90
N LEU A 65 4.81 15.08 -3.44
CA LEU A 65 5.81 15.79 -2.61
C LEU A 65 6.37 17.04 -3.31
N SER A 66 6.40 17.06 -4.64
CA SER A 66 6.77 18.23 -5.44
C SER A 66 5.75 19.38 -5.43
N GLU A 67 4.53 19.15 -4.94
CA GLU A 67 3.46 20.16 -4.87
C GLU A 67 3.37 20.85 -3.50
N ILE A 68 4.14 20.41 -2.51
CA ILE A 68 4.20 21.01 -1.16
C ILE A 68 5.47 21.86 -1.00
N GLU A 69 5.43 22.82 -0.08
CA GLU A 69 6.54 23.75 0.16
C GLU A 69 7.81 23.01 0.65
N GLU A 70 8.99 23.55 0.37
CA GLU A 70 10.27 22.89 0.73
C GLU A 70 10.40 22.62 2.24
N ASP A 71 9.85 23.50 3.08
CA ASP A 71 9.80 23.32 4.53
C ASP A 71 8.89 22.14 4.92
N GLU A 72 7.75 21.97 4.25
CA GLU A 72 6.84 20.83 4.45
C GLU A 72 7.43 19.51 3.93
N GLN A 73 8.20 19.54 2.84
CA GLN A 73 8.95 18.37 2.34
C GLN A 73 10.00 17.92 3.36
N SER A 74 10.72 18.89 3.93
CA SER A 74 11.73 18.62 4.95
C SER A 74 11.13 17.99 6.20
N GLU A 75 9.99 18.52 6.68
CA GLU A 75 9.25 17.93 7.80
C GLU A 75 8.74 16.52 7.48
N TYR A 76 8.30 16.28 6.23
CA TYR A 76 7.90 14.95 5.79
C TYR A 76 9.06 13.94 5.83
N TYR A 77 10.23 14.30 5.29
CA TYR A 77 11.40 13.42 5.30
C TYR A 77 11.87 13.10 6.71
N GLN A 78 11.81 14.08 7.61
CA GLN A 78 12.12 13.87 9.03
C GLN A 78 11.17 12.85 9.67
N LYS A 79 9.85 13.05 9.53
CA LYS A 79 8.84 12.11 10.08
C LYS A 79 9.02 10.69 9.54
N LEU A 80 9.36 10.57 8.26
CA LEU A 80 9.62 9.28 7.64
C LEU A 80 10.83 8.58 8.27
N ALA A 81 11.93 9.30 8.47
CA ALA A 81 13.13 8.76 9.13
C ALA A 81 12.83 8.33 10.57
N GLU A 82 12.12 9.16 11.34
CA GLU A 82 11.68 8.87 12.71
C GLU A 82 10.80 7.61 12.78
N GLU A 83 9.86 7.44 11.84
CA GLU A 83 8.98 6.26 11.75
C GLU A 83 9.78 4.98 11.44
N ILE A 84 10.75 5.07 10.51
CA ILE A 84 11.63 3.95 10.17
C ILE A 84 12.44 3.53 11.41
N ILE A 85 13.10 4.47 12.08
CA ILE A 85 13.90 4.21 13.29
C ILE A 85 13.02 3.60 14.39
N SER A 86 11.86 4.20 14.65
CA SER A 86 10.90 3.70 15.64
C SER A 86 10.47 2.26 15.33
N SER A 87 10.19 1.97 14.06
CA SER A 87 9.82 0.63 13.60
C SER A 87 10.96 -0.38 13.72
N LEU A 88 12.20 0.02 13.49
CA LEU A 88 13.39 -0.82 13.69
C LEU A 88 13.57 -1.17 15.18
N ILE A 89 13.45 -0.18 16.07
CA ILE A 89 13.54 -0.35 17.53
C ILE A 89 12.45 -1.31 18.03
N VAL A 90 11.19 -1.11 17.63
CA VAL A 90 10.06 -2.00 18.01
C VAL A 90 10.29 -3.45 17.56
N LYS A 91 11.05 -3.65 16.47
CA LYS A 91 11.42 -5.00 15.99
C LYS A 91 12.69 -5.55 16.63
N ASN A 92 13.20 -4.94 17.69
CA ASN A 92 14.44 -5.30 18.37
C ASN A 92 15.64 -5.35 17.40
N ILE A 93 15.71 -4.39 16.47
CA ILE A 93 16.94 -4.12 15.72
C ILE A 93 17.72 -3.09 16.56
N GLU A 94 18.89 -3.49 17.05
CA GLU A 94 19.79 -2.58 17.74
C GLU A 94 20.37 -1.60 16.74
N ILE A 95 20.18 -0.31 16.99
CA ILE A 95 20.73 0.77 16.19
C ILE A 95 21.92 1.35 16.96
N GLU A 96 23.13 1.25 16.41
CA GLU A 96 24.35 1.71 17.10
C GLU A 96 24.35 3.24 17.29
N ASN A 97 23.90 3.97 16.26
CA ASN A 97 23.81 5.42 16.27
C ASN A 97 22.52 5.90 15.57
N PRO A 98 21.41 6.07 16.32
CA PRO A 98 20.13 6.49 15.77
C PRO A 98 20.18 7.85 15.08
N GLU A 99 20.88 8.83 15.67
CA GLU A 99 20.99 10.20 15.14
C GLU A 99 21.67 10.20 13.76
N ARG A 100 22.78 9.47 13.62
CA ARG A 100 23.46 9.35 12.33
C ARG A 100 22.61 8.64 11.28
N LEU A 101 21.88 7.59 11.69
CA LEU A 101 20.99 6.88 10.78
C LEU A 101 19.85 7.79 10.31
N GLU A 102 19.31 8.62 11.20
CA GLU A 102 18.27 9.60 10.90
C GLU A 102 18.72 10.59 9.82
N GLU A 103 19.90 11.20 9.99
CA GLU A 103 20.48 12.13 9.02
C GLU A 103 20.64 11.49 7.63
N GLU A 104 21.14 10.25 7.58
CA GLU A 104 21.30 9.52 6.32
C GLU A 104 19.94 9.16 5.68
N LEU A 105 18.95 8.74 6.47
CA LEU A 105 17.61 8.43 5.96
C LEU A 105 16.91 9.69 5.42
N ILE A 106 17.03 10.83 6.09
CA ILE A 106 16.49 12.12 5.60
C ILE A 106 17.15 12.49 4.28
N LYS A 107 18.48 12.37 4.19
CA LYS A 107 19.23 12.67 2.97
C LYS A 107 18.82 11.74 1.82
N ILE A 108 18.66 10.45 2.10
CA ILE A 108 18.21 9.48 1.10
C ILE A 108 16.80 9.84 0.63
N ALA A 109 15.88 10.11 1.56
CA ALA A 109 14.49 10.48 1.24
C ALA A 109 14.41 11.72 0.33
N GLY A 110 15.23 12.74 0.60
CA GLY A 110 15.31 13.95 -0.22
C GLY A 110 16.07 13.80 -1.54
N THR A 111 16.76 12.67 -1.77
CA THR A 111 17.49 12.44 -3.02
C THR A 111 16.54 11.96 -4.12
N PRO A 112 16.57 12.56 -5.33
CA PRO A 112 15.73 12.13 -6.45
C PRO A 112 15.96 10.66 -6.84
N ASN A 113 14.89 9.97 -7.20
CA ASN A 113 14.94 8.53 -7.49
C ASN A 113 15.85 8.21 -8.70
N SER A 114 16.03 9.17 -9.61
CA SER A 114 16.97 9.08 -10.74
C SER A 114 18.43 8.91 -10.34
N GLU A 115 18.84 9.36 -9.15
CA GLU A 115 20.21 9.18 -8.64
C GLU A 115 20.48 7.72 -8.22
N PHE A 116 19.44 6.90 -8.07
CA PHE A 116 19.53 5.48 -7.73
C PHE A 116 19.46 4.57 -8.96
N GLU A 117 19.41 5.14 -10.16
CA GLU A 117 19.47 4.41 -11.42
C GLU A 117 20.81 3.68 -11.57
N ARG A 118 20.75 2.40 -11.99
CA ARG A 118 21.93 1.56 -12.14
C ARG A 118 22.06 1.07 -13.58
N ASP A 119 23.22 1.30 -14.18
CA ASP A 119 23.63 0.67 -15.44
C ASP A 119 24.07 -0.79 -15.18
N THR A 120 23.15 -1.61 -14.69
CA THR A 120 23.38 -3.05 -14.45
C THR A 120 22.31 -3.89 -15.14
N LYS A 121 22.68 -5.13 -15.45
CA LYS A 121 21.77 -6.11 -16.07
C LYS A 121 20.53 -6.34 -15.22
N GLU A 122 20.71 -6.48 -13.91
CA GLU A 122 19.61 -6.74 -12.98
C GLU A 122 18.60 -5.59 -12.93
N PHE A 123 19.07 -4.34 -13.05
CA PHE A 123 18.20 -3.17 -13.08
C PHE A 123 17.32 -3.17 -14.33
N VAL A 124 17.93 -3.39 -15.50
CA VAL A 124 17.21 -3.47 -16.78
C VAL A 124 16.24 -4.65 -16.80
N GLU A 125 16.66 -5.84 -16.34
CA GLU A 125 15.79 -7.01 -16.23
C GLU A 125 14.60 -6.77 -15.32
N GLU A 126 14.76 -6.02 -14.23
CA GLU A 126 13.66 -5.69 -13.36
C GLU A 126 12.66 -4.73 -14.02
N ILE A 127 13.13 -3.76 -14.80
CA ILE A 127 12.25 -2.87 -15.59
C ILE A 127 11.40 -3.72 -16.52
N LEU A 128 12.04 -4.56 -17.34
CA LEU A 128 11.34 -5.43 -18.30
C LEU A 128 10.33 -6.36 -17.62
N LYS A 129 10.65 -6.84 -16.41
CA LYS A 129 9.74 -7.68 -15.64
C LYS A 129 8.52 -6.91 -15.14
N VAL A 130 8.70 -5.67 -14.71
CA VAL A 130 7.59 -4.82 -14.24
C VAL A 130 6.67 -4.46 -15.41
N SER A 131 7.22 -4.19 -16.59
CA SER A 131 6.48 -3.93 -17.84
C SER A 131 6.15 -5.22 -18.63
N SER A 132 6.03 -6.36 -17.96
CA SER A 132 5.84 -7.64 -18.67
C SER A 132 4.51 -7.71 -19.41
N LEU A 133 3.47 -7.07 -18.88
CA LEU A 133 2.15 -7.04 -19.51
C LEU A 133 2.17 -6.27 -20.83
N GLU A 134 2.76 -5.07 -20.84
CA GLU A 134 2.86 -4.24 -22.05
C GLU A 134 3.73 -4.92 -23.12
N ILE A 135 4.79 -5.61 -22.71
CA ILE A 135 5.68 -6.37 -23.60
C ILE A 135 4.94 -7.58 -24.21
N GLU A 136 4.20 -8.32 -23.38
CA GLU A 136 3.42 -9.49 -23.81
C GLU A 136 2.27 -9.09 -24.74
N ASP A 137 1.56 -7.99 -24.45
CA ASP A 137 0.45 -7.49 -25.25
C ASP A 137 0.88 -7.12 -26.68
N LEU A 138 2.10 -6.61 -26.84
CA LEU A 138 2.69 -6.29 -28.15
C LEU A 138 3.39 -7.49 -28.81
N GLY A 139 3.43 -8.66 -28.16
CA GLY A 139 4.09 -9.85 -28.69
C GLY A 139 5.61 -9.72 -28.83
N ILE A 140 6.25 -8.87 -28.02
CA ILE A 140 7.69 -8.58 -28.08
C ILE A 140 8.42 -9.55 -27.16
N ALA A 141 9.55 -10.11 -27.61
CA ALA A 141 10.42 -10.87 -26.72
C ALA A 141 11.26 -9.92 -25.86
N SER A 142 11.30 -10.14 -24.54
CA SER A 142 12.11 -9.32 -23.63
C SER A 142 13.61 -9.32 -24.01
N THR A 143 14.09 -10.37 -24.68
CA THR A 143 15.48 -10.45 -25.19
C THR A 143 15.79 -9.44 -26.28
N ASP A 144 14.79 -9.08 -27.09
CA ASP A 144 14.94 -8.12 -28.19
C ASP A 144 14.89 -6.68 -27.65
N LEU A 145 14.08 -6.47 -26.61
CA LEU A 145 13.93 -5.17 -25.95
C LEU A 145 15.08 -4.85 -24.98
N PHE A 146 15.70 -5.87 -24.37
CA PHE A 146 16.80 -5.71 -23.40
C PHE A 146 17.93 -4.80 -23.89
N PRO A 147 18.56 -5.00 -25.07
CA PRO A 147 19.66 -4.15 -25.51
C PRO A 147 19.25 -2.69 -25.72
N ILE A 148 18.00 -2.44 -26.12
CA ILE A 148 17.45 -1.10 -26.35
C ILE A 148 17.31 -0.38 -25.00
N VAL A 149 16.66 -1.02 -24.03
CA VAL A 149 16.50 -0.45 -22.68
C VAL A 149 17.85 -0.26 -22.00
N ALA A 150 18.78 -1.22 -22.13
CA ALA A 150 20.11 -1.11 -21.53
C ALA A 150 20.88 0.09 -22.07
N ASN A 151 20.84 0.33 -23.39
CA ASN A 151 21.47 1.51 -23.97
C ASN A 151 20.79 2.80 -23.51
N TYR A 152 19.46 2.83 -23.47
CA TYR A 152 18.70 3.99 -23.00
C TYR A 152 19.10 4.43 -21.58
N ILE A 153 19.21 3.46 -20.65
CA ILE A 153 19.64 3.69 -19.26
C ILE A 153 21.11 4.17 -19.23
N LYS A 154 22.00 3.45 -19.92
CA LYS A 154 23.43 3.74 -19.92
C LYS A 154 23.78 5.12 -20.48
N GLU A 155 23.15 5.51 -21.58
CA GLU A 155 23.41 6.77 -22.25
C GLU A 155 22.64 7.94 -21.62
N LYS A 156 21.75 7.69 -20.66
CA LYS A 156 20.79 8.67 -20.14
C LYS A 156 20.04 9.34 -21.30
N GLY A 157 19.56 8.53 -22.24
CA GLY A 157 18.92 9.00 -23.47
C GLY A 157 17.68 9.84 -23.20
N SER A 158 17.28 10.66 -24.18
CA SER A 158 15.96 11.30 -24.15
C SER A 158 14.86 10.29 -24.50
N GLN A 159 13.65 10.50 -23.99
CA GLN A 159 12.48 9.69 -24.35
C GLN A 159 12.22 9.74 -25.87
N ASP A 160 12.45 10.87 -26.53
CA ASP A 160 12.33 10.99 -27.99
C ASP A 160 13.28 10.06 -28.76
N ASN A 161 14.52 9.92 -28.30
CA ASN A 161 15.49 9.01 -28.92
C ASN A 161 15.11 7.56 -28.63
N PHE A 162 14.67 7.27 -27.41
CA PHE A 162 14.22 5.94 -27.03
C PHE A 162 13.00 5.50 -27.85
N LEU A 163 12.02 6.39 -28.07
CA LEU A 163 10.86 6.15 -28.93
C LEU A 163 11.29 5.76 -30.35
N LYS A 164 12.24 6.51 -30.93
CA LYS A 164 12.79 6.19 -32.26
C LYS A 164 13.45 4.82 -32.29
N GLU A 165 14.24 4.48 -31.28
CA GLU A 165 14.87 3.16 -31.20
C GLU A 165 13.86 2.02 -31.10
N LEU A 166 12.76 2.21 -30.35
CA LEU A 166 11.67 1.24 -30.29
C LEU A 166 11.01 1.06 -31.67
N MET A 167 10.72 2.15 -32.37
CA MET A 167 10.13 2.10 -33.71
C MET A 167 11.07 1.47 -34.75
N GLU A 168 12.36 1.81 -34.73
CA GLU A 168 13.31 1.36 -35.75
C GLU A 168 13.79 -0.07 -35.52
N ASN A 169 14.15 -0.43 -34.28
CA ASN A 169 14.72 -1.73 -33.97
C ASN A 169 13.66 -2.82 -33.82
N LEU A 170 12.49 -2.49 -33.27
CA LEU A 170 11.38 -3.45 -33.10
C LEU A 170 10.33 -3.34 -34.21
N ARG A 171 10.45 -2.37 -35.12
CA ARG A 171 9.50 -2.12 -36.22
C ARG A 171 8.08 -1.90 -35.73
N LEU A 172 7.95 -1.30 -34.54
CA LEU A 172 6.64 -1.00 -33.95
C LEU A 172 6.00 0.18 -34.69
N PRO A 173 4.68 0.12 -34.96
CA PRO A 173 3.89 1.30 -35.25
C PRO A 173 4.07 2.36 -34.16
N GLU A 174 3.90 3.64 -34.52
CA GLU A 174 4.11 4.76 -33.58
C GLU A 174 3.23 4.62 -32.33
N ASP A 175 1.94 4.30 -32.48
CA ASP A 175 1.00 4.13 -31.36
C ASP A 175 1.46 3.02 -30.39
N ASP A 176 1.92 1.89 -30.92
CA ASP A 176 2.41 0.75 -30.12
C ASP A 176 3.73 1.09 -29.43
N ALA A 177 4.62 1.83 -30.10
CA ALA A 177 5.88 2.29 -29.53
C ALA A 177 5.67 3.31 -28.40
N ILE A 178 4.69 4.21 -28.53
CA ILE A 178 4.29 5.16 -27.48
C ILE A 178 3.73 4.39 -26.28
N TYR A 179 2.81 3.46 -26.53
CA TYR A 179 2.24 2.63 -25.47
C TYR A 179 3.32 1.88 -24.67
N LEU A 180 4.26 1.24 -25.37
CA LEU A 180 5.38 0.54 -24.73
C LEU A 180 6.31 1.50 -23.96
N LEU A 181 6.62 2.66 -24.54
CA LEU A 181 7.44 3.69 -23.89
C LEU A 181 6.82 4.14 -22.57
N GLU A 182 5.52 4.45 -22.55
CA GLU A 182 4.81 4.85 -21.33
C GLU A 182 4.91 3.76 -20.25
N GLY A 183 4.67 2.50 -20.62
CA GLY A 183 4.80 1.36 -19.71
C GLY A 183 6.23 1.19 -19.15
N LEU A 184 7.24 1.34 -20.01
CA LEU A 184 8.65 1.24 -19.63
C LEU A 184 9.09 2.39 -18.72
N GLU A 185 8.61 3.62 -18.96
CA GLU A 185 8.91 4.79 -18.13
C GLU A 185 8.27 4.68 -16.74
N VAL A 186 7.03 4.21 -16.66
CA VAL A 186 6.37 3.93 -15.37
C VAL A 186 7.13 2.82 -14.64
N SER A 187 7.51 1.75 -15.35
CA SER A 187 8.27 0.64 -14.78
C SER A 187 9.65 1.08 -14.29
N LYS A 188 10.35 1.92 -15.05
CA LYS A 188 11.62 2.54 -14.66
C LYS A 188 11.50 3.30 -13.35
N LYS A 189 10.47 4.14 -13.19
CA LYS A 189 10.20 4.86 -11.93
C LYS A 189 10.00 3.90 -10.75
N ILE A 190 9.21 2.85 -10.95
CA ILE A 190 9.00 1.81 -9.92
C ILE A 190 10.31 1.13 -9.51
N VAL A 191 11.20 0.84 -10.47
CA VAL A 191 12.49 0.20 -10.17
C VAL A 191 13.44 1.19 -9.49
N GLN A 192 13.46 2.46 -9.89
CA GLN A 192 14.21 3.52 -9.19
C GLN A 192 13.78 3.65 -7.72
N ASP A 193 12.47 3.66 -7.44
CA ASP A 193 11.93 3.66 -6.06
C ASP A 193 12.44 2.45 -5.26
N ARG A 194 12.44 1.27 -5.88
CA ARG A 194 12.94 0.04 -5.24
C ARG A 194 14.44 0.09 -4.98
N GLU A 195 15.23 0.68 -5.86
CA GLU A 195 16.67 0.85 -5.67
C GLU A 195 16.96 1.82 -4.52
N LYS A 196 16.21 2.91 -4.41
CA LYS A 196 16.30 3.83 -3.25
C LYS A 196 16.01 3.12 -1.94
N VAL A 197 14.95 2.31 -1.90
CA VAL A 197 14.62 1.47 -0.74
C VAL A 197 15.75 0.47 -0.42
N ARG A 198 16.34 -0.19 -1.43
CA ARG A 198 17.47 -1.11 -1.26
C ARG A 198 18.72 -0.39 -0.73
N PHE A 199 18.94 0.84 -1.18
CA PHE A 199 20.03 1.69 -0.72
C PHE A 199 19.85 2.05 0.77
N ALA A 200 18.67 2.53 1.16
CA ALA A 200 18.35 2.84 2.55
C ALA A 200 18.53 1.64 3.50
N GLN A 201 18.04 0.46 3.07
CA GLN A 201 18.26 -0.78 3.80
C GLN A 201 19.75 -1.10 3.97
N SER A 202 20.54 -0.90 2.92
CA SER A 202 21.97 -1.20 2.93
C SER A 202 22.74 -0.24 3.84
N GLU A 203 22.41 1.05 3.85
CA GLU A 203 23.01 2.03 4.77
C GLU A 203 22.65 1.75 6.23
N THR A 204 21.42 1.31 6.49
CA THR A 204 21.02 0.85 7.84
C THR A 204 21.82 -0.39 8.26
N GLU A 205 21.91 -1.41 7.39
CA GLU A 205 22.68 -2.63 7.67
C GLU A 205 24.18 -2.36 7.90
N LYS A 206 24.76 -1.36 7.21
CA LYS A 206 26.15 -0.92 7.41
C LYS A 206 26.36 -0.25 8.77
N THR A 207 25.39 0.54 9.21
CA THR A 207 25.45 1.27 10.48
C THR A 207 25.36 0.30 11.66
N ASP A 208 24.55 -0.75 11.55
CA ASP A 208 24.27 -1.66 12.67
C ASP A 208 25.03 -3.00 12.62
N ARG A 209 25.86 -3.21 11.59
CA ARG A 209 26.62 -4.46 11.33
C ARG A 209 25.80 -5.75 11.37
N LYS A 210 24.47 -5.66 11.26
CA LYS A 210 23.50 -6.77 11.28
C LYS A 210 22.61 -6.70 10.04
N LYS A 211 22.40 -7.84 9.39
CA LYS A 211 21.48 -7.93 8.25
C LYS A 211 20.04 -7.81 8.72
N ILE A 212 19.27 -6.97 8.04
CA ILE A 212 17.83 -6.85 8.26
C ILE A 212 17.13 -8.00 7.54
N ASP A 213 16.33 -8.78 8.26
CA ASP A 213 15.56 -9.87 7.65
C ASP A 213 14.55 -9.34 6.60
N ARG A 214 14.28 -10.14 5.56
CA ARG A 214 13.37 -9.82 4.45
C ARG A 214 11.99 -9.35 4.90
N ARG A 215 11.46 -9.88 6.00
CA ARG A 215 10.15 -9.46 6.54
C ARG A 215 10.17 -8.03 7.11
N ARG A 216 11.34 -7.57 7.56
CA ARG A 216 11.54 -6.27 8.20
C ARG A 216 11.96 -5.19 7.21
N LYS A 217 12.44 -5.59 6.02
CA LYS A 217 12.75 -4.69 4.89
C LYS A 217 11.56 -3.85 4.41
N LYS A 218 10.33 -4.26 4.73
CA LYS A 218 9.11 -3.49 4.41
C LYS A 218 8.98 -2.16 5.16
N ILE A 219 9.74 -1.97 6.25
CA ILE A 219 9.73 -0.73 7.03
C ILE A 219 10.19 0.47 6.19
N PHE A 220 11.04 0.22 5.19
CA PHE A 220 11.60 1.25 4.33
C PHE A 220 10.68 1.64 3.17
N TYR A 221 9.49 1.02 3.03
CA TYR A 221 8.55 1.41 1.99
C TYR A 221 7.96 2.79 2.31
N GLY A 222 8.29 3.78 1.49
CA GLY A 222 7.90 5.19 1.70
C GLY A 222 9.07 6.16 1.62
N ILE A 223 10.32 5.65 1.69
CA ILE A 223 11.54 6.41 1.41
C ILE A 223 11.73 6.66 -0.07
#